data_AF-A0A292YTY1-F1
#
_entry.id   AF-A0A292YTY1-F1
#
_cell.length_a   1.000
_cell.length_b   1.000
_cell.length_c   1.000
_cell.angle_alpha   90.00
_cell.angle_beta   90.00
_cell.angle_gamma   90.00
#
_symmetry.space_group_name_H-M   'P 1'
#
loop_
_entity.id
_entity.type
_entity.pdbx_description
1 polymer ?
#
loop_
_entity_poly.entity_id
_entity_poly.type
_entity_poly.pdbx_seq_one_letter_code
_entity_poly.pdbx_strand_id
1 'polypeptide(L)' 'MTPDDIAAPTITADGPGLLLGKRYTDESRTLEVLVTKAGAGPLSVGGAVLTVKAAKPLPASD' A
#
# COMPACT_ATOMS: atom_id res chain seq x y z
N MET A 1 9.88 7.35 36.25
CA MET A 1 8.77 6.79 35.46
C MET A 1 9.14 6.99 34.01
N THR A 2 9.94 6.08 33.48
CA THR A 2 10.35 6.09 32.07
C THR A 2 9.10 5.77 31.26
N PRO A 3 8.80 6.48 30.15
CA PRO A 3 7.82 6.03 29.20
C PRO A 3 8.43 4.83 28.46
N ASP A 4 8.44 3.68 29.14
CA ASP A 4 8.77 2.39 28.55
C ASP A 4 7.88 2.22 27.32
N ASP A 5 8.56 2.14 26.17
CA ASP A 5 8.11 1.57 24.91
C ASP A 5 6.64 1.13 24.88
N ILE A 6 5.75 2.01 24.43
CA ILE A 6 4.48 1.57 23.86
C ILE A 6 4.83 0.92 22.51
N ALA A 7 5.32 -0.33 22.56
CA ALA A 7 5.50 -1.13 21.37
C ALA A 7 4.12 -1.24 20.70
N ALA A 8 3.99 -0.66 19.51
CA ALA A 8 2.77 -0.78 18.73
C ALA A 8 2.44 -2.27 18.56
N PRO A 9 1.18 -2.70 18.70
CA PRO A 9 0.83 -4.10 18.57
C PRO A 9 1.29 -4.61 17.20
N THR A 10 2.06 -5.69 17.20
CA THR A 10 2.47 -6.38 15.98
C THR A 10 1.24 -7.05 15.37
N ILE A 11 0.57 -6.34 14.46
CA ILE A 11 -0.54 -6.90 13.69
C ILE A 11 0.07 -7.68 12.51
N THR A 12 0.02 -9.01 12.60
CA THR A 12 0.24 -9.87 11.43
C THR A 12 -1.06 -9.95 10.67
N ALA A 13 -1.06 -9.48 9.43
CA ALA A 13 -2.18 -9.63 8.50
C ALA A 13 -1.80 -10.64 7.42
N ASP A 14 -2.77 -11.42 6.96
CA ASP A 14 -2.57 -12.35 5.85
C ASP A 14 -2.52 -11.57 4.53
N GLY A 15 -1.46 -11.79 3.75
CA GLY A 15 -1.27 -11.17 2.42
C GLY A 15 -0.19 -10.09 2.36
N PRO A 16 -0.03 -9.43 1.19
CA PRO A 16 1.03 -8.44 0.99
C PRO A 16 0.71 -7.13 1.72
N GLY A 17 1.68 -6.59 2.45
CA GLY A 17 1.56 -5.30 3.14
C GLY A 17 1.51 -4.09 2.20
N LEU A 18 1.07 -2.95 2.74
CA LEU A 18 1.00 -1.67 2.05
C LEU A 18 2.33 -0.94 2.09
N LEU A 19 2.78 -0.53 0.90
CA LEU A 19 3.99 0.24 0.72
C LEU A 19 3.68 1.74 0.70
N LEU A 20 4.29 2.48 1.62
CA LEU A 20 4.21 3.93 1.67
C LEU A 20 4.65 4.57 0.34
N GLY A 21 3.89 5.55 -0.14
CA GLY A 21 4.20 6.31 -1.35
C GLY A 21 3.91 5.56 -2.65
N LYS A 22 3.39 4.33 -2.59
CA LYS A 22 2.95 3.61 -3.78
C LYS A 22 1.50 3.93 -4.11
N ARG A 23 1.21 4.03 -5.41
CA ARG A 23 -0.15 4.12 -5.94
C ARG A 23 -0.67 2.71 -6.17
N TYR A 24 -1.89 2.44 -5.73
CA TYR A 24 -2.58 1.18 -5.95
C TYR A 24 -3.80 1.42 -6.84
N THR A 25 -4.16 0.42 -7.65
CA THR A 25 -5.25 0.47 -8.61
C THR A 25 -6.01 -0.85 -8.65
N ASP A 26 -7.27 -0.78 -9.03
CA ASP A 26 -8.14 -1.93 -9.30
C ASP A 26 -7.80 -2.57 -10.65
N GLU A 27 -8.31 -3.78 -10.88
CA GLU A 27 -8.09 -4.51 -12.14
C GLU A 27 -8.59 -3.73 -13.36
N SER A 28 -9.75 -3.06 -13.23
CA SER A 28 -10.34 -2.24 -14.29
C SER A 28 -9.66 -0.88 -14.46
N ARG A 29 -8.67 -0.52 -13.62
CA ARG A 29 -7.97 0.77 -13.61
C ARG A 29 -8.90 1.99 -13.57
N THR A 30 -10.00 1.87 -12.85
CA THR A 30 -10.99 2.94 -12.64
C THR A 30 -10.72 3.75 -11.38
N LEU A 31 -9.97 3.17 -10.44
CA LEU A 31 -9.62 3.78 -9.16
C LEU A 31 -8.10 3.85 -9.00
N GLU A 32 -7.63 4.94 -8.41
CA GLU A 32 -6.24 5.10 -7.98
C GLU A 32 -6.17 5.70 -6.58
N VAL A 33 -5.37 5.07 -5.72
CA VAL A 33 -5.18 5.52 -4.33
C VAL A 33 -3.70 5.55 -3.98
N LEU A 34 -3.27 6.58 -3.24
CA LEU A 34 -1.92 6.71 -2.73
C LEU A 34 -1.87 6.25 -1.27
N VAL A 35 -0.99 5.32 -0.95
CA VAL A 35 -0.75 4.94 0.45
C VAL A 35 0.12 5.99 1.13
N THR A 36 -0.41 6.67 2.15
CA THR A 36 0.30 7.69 2.96
C THR A 36 0.78 7.16 4.31
N LYS A 37 0.43 5.92 4.67
CA LYS A 37 0.94 5.19 5.83
C LYS A 37 1.07 3.71 5.48
N ALA A 38 2.24 3.12 5.74
CA ALA A 38 2.45 1.68 5.54
C ALA A 38 1.57 0.85 6.49
N GLY A 39 1.28 -0.39 6.09
CA GLY A 39 0.44 -1.31 6.86
C GLY A 39 0.81 -2.77 6.55
N ALA A 40 0.50 -3.67 7.48
CA ALA A 40 0.85 -5.08 7.35
C ALA A 40 -0.06 -5.87 6.40
N GLY A 41 -1.29 -5.40 6.16
CA GLY A 41 -2.28 -6.11 5.34
C GLY A 41 -2.49 -5.53 3.94
N PRO A 42 -3.18 -6.26 3.05
CA PRO A 42 -3.49 -5.81 1.70
C PRO A 42 -4.56 -4.71 1.68
N LEU A 43 -4.57 -3.90 0.62
CA LEU A 43 -5.57 -2.87 0.38
C LEU A 43 -6.60 -3.47 -0.56
N SER A 44 -7.88 -3.42 -0.19
CA SER A 44 -8.97 -3.96 -1.01
C SER A 44 -10.14 -2.99 -1.12
N VAL A 45 -10.90 -3.12 -2.20
CA VAL A 45 -12.17 -2.42 -2.41
C VAL A 45 -13.24 -3.45 -2.76
N GLY A 46 -14.34 -3.48 -2.01
CA GLY A 46 -15.42 -4.46 -2.24
C GLY A 46 -14.97 -5.93 -2.18
N GLY A 47 -13.88 -6.25 -1.46
CA GLY A 47 -13.29 -7.58 -1.38
C GLY A 47 -12.22 -7.91 -2.43
N ALA A 48 -12.02 -7.06 -3.44
CA ALA A 48 -10.97 -7.22 -4.44
C ALA A 48 -9.67 -6.54 -3.99
N VAL A 49 -8.55 -7.28 -3.95
CA VAL A 49 -7.24 -6.74 -3.58
C VAL A 49 -6.68 -5.84 -4.68
N LEU A 50 -6.26 -4.63 -4.32
CA LEU A 50 -5.64 -3.68 -5.22
C LEU A 50 -4.17 -4.02 -5.48
N THR A 51 -3.67 -3.65 -6.64
CA THR A 51 -2.28 -3.90 -7.06
C THR A 51 -1.51 -2.60 -7.19
N VAL A 52 -0.19 -2.62 -6.96
CA VAL A 52 0.66 -1.44 -7.16
C VAL A 52 0.63 -1.04 -8.63
N LYS A 53 0.16 0.18 -8.91
CA LYS A 53 0.20 0.78 -10.24
C LYS A 53 1.65 1.09 -10.61
N ALA A 54 2.21 0.26 -11.48
CA ALA A 54 3.52 0.52 -12.06
C ALA A 54 3.51 1.83 -12.86
N ALA A 55 4.57 2.62 -12.73
CA ALA A 55 4.76 3.77 -13.60
C ALA A 55 4.99 3.27 -15.03
N LYS A 56 4.31 3.86 -16.00
CA LYS A 56 4.68 3.68 -17.40
C LYS A 56 6.02 4.38 -17.59
N PRO A 57 7.09 3.68 -18.02
CA PRO A 57 8.36 4.32 -18.28
C PRO A 57 8.15 5.42 -19.32
N LEU A 58 8.72 6.60 -19.07
CA LEU A 58 8.78 7.62 -20.09
C LEU A 58 9.72 7.15 -21.21
N PRO A 59 9.41 7.44 -22.48
CA PRO A 59 10.40 7.29 -23.53
C PRO A 59 11.63 8.12 -23.14
N ALA A 60 12.82 7.56 -23.30
CA ALA A 60 14.05 8.31 -23.07
C ALA A 60 14.03 9.57 -23.94
N SER A 61 14.32 10.73 -23.35
CA SER A 61 14.54 11.95 -24.10
C SER A 61 15.91 11.86 -24.75
N ASP A 62 15.95 11.84 -26.08
CA ASP A 62 17.13 12.13 -26.91
C ASP A 62 17.05 13.59 -27.37
#